data_AF-A0AAW7U7C2-F1
#
_entry.id   AF-A0AAW7U7C2-F1
#
_cell.length_a   1.000
_cell.length_b   1.000
_cell.length_c   1.000
_cell.angle_alpha   90.00
_cell.angle_beta   90.00
_cell.angle_gamma   90.00
#
_symmetry.space_group_name_H-M   'P 1'
#
loop_
_entity.id
_entity.type
_entity.pdbx_description
1 polymer ?
#
loop_
_entity_poly.entity_id
_entity_poly.type
_entity_poly.pdbx_seq_one_letter_code
_entity_poly.pdbx_strand_id
1 'polypeptide(L)'
;MIGQLLENVSMDVVDNALRATLLKLSDKFYFCSADKKHQFPNRDGALQAEIAYRHDGKQFDKAIQAAQQGVRGGGMQNSLQLKKAFNATDPQYSVFYGVPVDKERSRRYGIIDNYLSTHSELKPELHVQEIDDIVPLPPAPLPEWDGKLAIQRFVEGDAPPKPDE
;
A
#
# COMPACT_ATOMS: atom_id res chain seq x y z
N MET A 1 7.26 -16.87 0.15
CA MET A 1 7.98 -15.85 0.98
C MET A 1 8.06 -16.33 2.42
N ILE A 2 9.07 -15.92 3.20
CA ILE A 2 9.31 -16.44 4.56
C ILE A 2 8.11 -16.24 5.49
N GLY A 3 7.42 -15.09 5.40
CA GLY A 3 6.18 -14.84 6.16
C GLY A 3 5.17 -15.97 6.00
N GLN A 4 4.76 -16.27 4.76
CA GLN A 4 3.80 -17.35 4.48
C GLN A 4 4.22 -18.72 5.04
N LEU A 5 5.51 -19.04 4.99
CA LEU A 5 5.99 -20.32 5.54
C LEU A 5 5.79 -20.36 7.06
N LEU A 6 6.08 -19.28 7.77
CA LEU A 6 5.89 -19.19 9.22
C LEU A 6 4.42 -19.20 9.61
N GLU A 7 3.56 -18.52 8.84
CA GLU A 7 2.12 -18.56 9.04
C GLU A 7 1.58 -19.99 8.88
N ASN A 8 1.97 -20.69 7.82
CA ASN A 8 1.56 -22.07 7.58
C ASN A 8 2.03 -23.00 8.73
N VAL A 9 3.30 -22.91 9.14
CA VAL A 9 3.82 -23.69 10.27
C VAL A 9 3.04 -23.39 11.55
N SER A 10 2.64 -22.14 11.78
CA SER A 10 1.88 -21.75 12.97
C SER A 10 0.51 -22.41 13.07
N MET A 11 -0.08 -22.86 11.96
CA MET A 11 -1.38 -23.54 11.94
C MET A 11 -1.33 -24.92 12.58
N ASP A 12 -0.18 -25.60 12.50
CA ASP A 12 0.03 -26.94 13.04
C ASP A 12 0.57 -26.93 14.48
N VAL A 13 0.92 -25.75 15.02
CA VAL A 13 1.47 -25.59 16.37
C VAL A 13 0.34 -25.48 17.41
N VAL A 14 0.29 -26.46 18.31
CA VAL A 14 -0.64 -26.50 19.46
C VAL A 14 -0.23 -25.53 20.57
N ASP A 15 1.07 -25.30 20.76
CA ASP A 15 1.57 -24.37 21.77
C ASP A 15 1.21 -22.92 21.42
N ASN A 16 0.30 -22.33 22.19
CA ASN A 16 -0.22 -21.00 21.92
C ASN A 16 0.85 -19.89 21.96
N ALA A 17 1.87 -20.02 22.80
CA ALA A 17 2.91 -19.02 22.94
C ALA A 17 3.87 -19.04 21.74
N LEU A 18 4.26 -20.23 21.29
CA LEU A 18 5.04 -20.44 20.10
C LEU A 18 4.26 -20.02 18.85
N ARG A 19 2.98 -20.39 18.74
CA ARG A 19 2.10 -19.95 17.65
C ARG A 19 2.04 -18.43 17.55
N ALA A 20 1.81 -17.74 18.67
CA ALA A 20 1.79 -16.27 18.70
C ALA A 20 3.16 -15.67 18.30
N THR A 21 4.26 -16.32 18.67
CA THR A 21 5.61 -15.91 18.29
C THR A 21 5.85 -16.06 16.79
N LEU A 22 5.42 -17.17 16.18
CA LEU A 22 5.54 -17.43 14.75
C LEU A 22 4.72 -16.44 13.93
N LEU A 23 3.49 -16.12 14.35
CA LEU A 23 2.66 -15.12 13.70
C LEU A 23 3.31 -13.73 13.74
N LYS A 24 3.76 -13.27 14.91
CA LYS A 24 4.49 -11.99 15.04
C LYS A 24 5.75 -11.93 14.19
N LEU A 25 6.43 -13.06 14.03
CA LEU A 25 7.61 -13.14 13.17
C LEU A 25 7.21 -13.11 11.68
N SER A 26 6.13 -13.80 11.32
CA SER A 26 5.53 -13.78 9.98
C SER A 26 5.20 -12.35 9.55
N ASP A 27 4.49 -11.60 10.40
CA ASP A 27 4.11 -10.20 10.14
C ASP A 27 5.31 -9.31 9.84
N LYS A 28 6.41 -9.49 10.58
CA LYS A 28 7.67 -8.77 10.35
C LYS A 28 8.31 -9.14 9.01
N PHE A 29 8.25 -10.41 8.61
CA PHE A 29 8.77 -10.84 7.31
C PHE A 29 7.90 -10.34 6.15
N TYR A 30 6.58 -10.34 6.31
CA TYR A 30 5.65 -9.71 5.37
C TYR A 30 5.98 -8.23 5.19
N PHE A 31 6.12 -7.48 6.29
CA PHE A 31 6.46 -6.05 6.26
C PHE A 31 7.81 -5.80 5.61
N CYS A 32 8.84 -6.57 5.98
CA CYS A 32 10.17 -6.43 5.41
C CYS A 32 10.18 -6.69 3.91
N SER A 33 9.42 -7.69 3.42
CA SER A 33 9.38 -8.01 1.99
C SER A 33 8.79 -6.89 1.11
N ALA A 34 8.00 -6.00 1.71
CA ALA A 34 7.43 -4.84 1.05
C ALA A 34 8.32 -3.59 1.15
N ASP A 35 9.41 -3.64 1.92
CA ASP A 35 10.25 -2.46 2.15
C ASP A 35 10.81 -1.88 0.83
N LYS A 36 10.71 -0.56 0.66
CA LYS A 36 11.22 0.18 -0.50
C LYS A 36 12.70 -0.03 -0.79
N LYS A 37 13.49 -0.54 0.16
CA LYS A 37 14.90 -0.93 -0.07
C LYS A 37 15.04 -2.10 -1.05
N HIS A 38 13.98 -2.89 -1.24
CA HIS A 38 13.96 -3.96 -2.22
C HIS A 38 13.68 -3.38 -3.61
N GLN A 39 14.40 -3.88 -4.61
CA GLN A 39 14.18 -3.49 -6.01
C GLN A 39 12.74 -3.74 -6.47
N PHE A 40 12.13 -4.81 -5.96
CA PHE A 40 10.74 -5.19 -6.21
C PHE A 40 10.01 -5.41 -4.87
N PRO A 41 9.42 -4.36 -4.29
CA PRO A 41 8.58 -4.48 -3.11
C PRO A 41 7.46 -5.51 -3.32
N ASN A 42 7.34 -6.48 -2.43
CA ASN A 42 6.35 -7.54 -2.56
C ASN A 42 4.97 -7.03 -2.14
N ARG A 43 4.07 -6.82 -3.11
CA ARG A 43 2.70 -6.35 -2.86
C ARG A 43 1.84 -7.31 -2.01
N ASP A 44 2.02 -8.61 -2.15
CA ASP A 44 1.25 -9.60 -1.40
C ASP A 44 1.70 -9.59 0.08
N GLY A 45 3.00 -9.45 0.30
CA GLY A 45 3.57 -9.24 1.62
C GLY A 45 3.13 -7.94 2.26
N ALA A 46 3.05 -6.87 1.48
CA ALA A 46 2.54 -5.58 1.92
C ALA A 46 1.08 -5.69 2.41
N LEU A 47 0.22 -6.38 1.65
CA LEU A 47 -1.17 -6.63 2.02
C LEU A 47 -1.30 -7.43 3.32
N GLN A 48 -0.53 -8.51 3.48
CA GLN A 48 -0.57 -9.30 4.72
C GLN A 48 -0.09 -8.49 5.93
N ALA A 49 0.99 -7.73 5.78
CA ALA A 49 1.48 -6.84 6.83
C ALA A 49 0.48 -5.73 7.18
N GLU A 50 -0.19 -5.15 6.18
CA GLU A 50 -1.27 -4.17 6.36
C GLU A 50 -2.41 -4.76 7.19
N ILE A 51 -2.91 -5.95 6.83
CA ILE A 51 -3.97 -6.63 7.58
C ILE A 51 -3.51 -6.90 9.02
N ALA A 52 -2.34 -7.50 9.20
CA ALA A 52 -1.81 -7.84 10.51
C ALA A 52 -1.72 -6.62 11.43
N TYR A 53 -1.10 -5.52 10.98
CA TYR A 53 -0.89 -4.34 11.82
C TYR A 53 -2.13 -3.50 12.07
N ARG A 54 -3.18 -3.61 11.24
CA ARG A 54 -4.49 -3.00 11.55
C ARG A 54 -5.17 -3.69 12.74
N HIS A 55 -4.96 -4.99 12.89
CA HIS A 55 -5.64 -5.81 13.90
C HIS A 55 -4.79 -6.02 15.18
N ASP A 56 -3.48 -6.28 15.07
CA ASP A 56 -2.58 -6.54 16.21
C ASP A 56 -2.17 -5.24 16.91
N GLY A 57 -2.81 -4.95 18.05
CA GLY A 57 -2.48 -3.80 18.89
C GLY A 57 -2.70 -2.44 18.21
N LYS A 58 -3.41 -2.41 17.06
CA LYS A 58 -3.70 -1.19 16.29
C LYS A 58 -2.44 -0.40 15.94
N GLN A 59 -1.43 -1.08 15.40
CA GLN A 59 -0.17 -0.48 14.93
C GLN A 59 -0.38 0.28 13.61
N PHE A 60 -1.21 1.31 13.66
CA PHE A 60 -1.69 2.05 12.48
C PHE A 60 -0.58 2.64 11.63
N ASP A 61 0.48 3.17 12.25
CA ASP A 61 1.65 3.69 11.53
C ASP A 61 2.31 2.62 10.64
N LYS A 62 2.41 1.38 11.13
CA LYS A 62 2.95 0.27 10.33
C LYS A 62 1.96 -0.20 9.28
N ALA A 63 0.67 -0.24 9.60
CA ALA A 63 -0.35 -0.62 8.64
C ALA A 63 -0.38 0.31 7.42
N ILE A 64 -0.36 1.62 7.65
CA ILE A 64 -0.36 2.59 6.55
C ILE A 64 0.96 2.57 5.76
N GLN A 65 2.10 2.38 6.44
CA GLN A 65 3.37 2.19 5.76
C GLN A 65 3.36 0.93 4.88
N ALA A 66 2.85 -0.19 5.40
CA ALA A 66 2.72 -1.44 4.64
C ALA A 66 1.84 -1.24 3.41
N ALA A 67 0.67 -0.59 3.56
CA ALA A 67 -0.20 -0.29 2.43
C ALA A 67 0.51 0.58 1.37
N GLN A 68 1.22 1.63 1.79
CA GLN A 68 1.97 2.51 0.88
C GLN A 68 3.05 1.73 0.10
N GLN A 69 3.76 0.84 0.80
CA GLN A 69 4.72 -0.06 0.17
C GLN A 69 4.05 -1.05 -0.80
N GLY A 70 2.84 -1.49 -0.51
CA GLY A 70 2.06 -2.32 -1.42
C GLY A 70 1.73 -1.60 -2.72
N VAL A 71 1.31 -0.32 -2.64
CA VAL A 71 1.11 0.53 -3.82
C VAL A 71 2.40 0.70 -4.61
N ARG A 72 3.53 0.92 -3.92
CA ARG A 72 4.86 0.98 -4.54
C ARG A 72 5.15 -0.28 -5.38
N GLY A 73 4.78 -1.46 -4.88
CA GLY A 73 4.87 -2.74 -5.59
C GLY A 73 3.74 -3.04 -6.59
N GLY A 74 2.88 -2.06 -6.94
CA GLY A 74 1.77 -2.27 -7.88
C GLY A 74 0.57 -3.02 -7.28
N GLY A 75 0.40 -2.95 -5.97
CA GLY A 75 -0.69 -3.55 -5.20
C GLY A 75 -2.00 -2.76 -5.31
N MET A 76 -2.86 -3.16 -6.26
CA MET A 76 -4.21 -2.57 -6.43
C MET A 76 -5.04 -2.63 -5.14
N GLN A 77 -4.98 -3.74 -4.40
CA GLN A 77 -5.75 -3.85 -3.17
C GLN A 77 -5.27 -2.81 -2.13
N ASN A 78 -3.97 -2.58 -2.01
CA ASN A 78 -3.43 -1.57 -1.11
C ASN A 78 -3.85 -0.14 -1.54
N SER A 79 -3.91 0.16 -2.84
CA SER A 79 -4.37 1.48 -3.31
C SER A 79 -5.84 1.71 -3.00
N LEU A 80 -6.70 0.69 -3.21
CA LEU A 80 -8.12 0.76 -2.84
C LEU A 80 -8.29 0.98 -1.33
N GLN A 81 -7.47 0.31 -0.53
CA GLN A 81 -7.48 0.42 0.92
C GLN A 81 -7.09 1.83 1.39
N LEU A 82 -6.04 2.42 0.83
CA LEU A 82 -5.62 3.79 1.13
C LEU A 82 -6.63 4.83 0.63
N LYS A 83 -7.20 4.64 -0.56
CA LYS A 83 -8.32 5.45 -1.06
C LYS A 83 -9.45 5.51 -0.02
N LYS A 84 -9.85 4.37 0.53
CA LYS A 84 -10.90 4.29 1.56
C LYS A 84 -10.45 4.90 2.89
N ALA A 85 -9.21 4.67 3.31
CA ALA A 85 -8.67 5.19 4.56
C ALA A 85 -8.73 6.73 4.65
N PHE A 86 -8.48 7.42 3.54
CA PHE A 86 -8.54 8.88 3.48
C PHE A 86 -9.92 9.43 3.07
N ASN A 87 -10.90 8.57 2.77
CA ASN A 87 -12.20 9.00 2.26
C ASN A 87 -13.04 9.69 3.35
N ALA A 88 -13.65 10.81 2.99
CA ALA A 88 -14.51 11.61 3.87
C ALA A 88 -15.89 11.00 4.13
N THR A 89 -16.38 10.13 3.25
CA THR A 89 -17.76 9.62 3.33
C THR A 89 -17.90 8.36 4.18
N ASP A 90 -16.79 7.72 4.54
CA ASP A 90 -16.76 6.56 5.44
C ASP A 90 -15.65 6.72 6.49
N PRO A 91 -15.87 7.57 7.51
CA PRO A 91 -14.88 7.83 8.54
C PRO A 91 -14.60 6.61 9.44
N GLN A 92 -15.41 5.54 9.38
CA GLN A 92 -15.08 4.31 10.11
C GLN A 92 -13.84 3.65 9.52
N TYR A 93 -13.62 3.80 8.20
CA TYR A 93 -12.45 3.25 7.55
C TYR A 93 -11.16 3.96 7.95
N SER A 94 -11.20 5.28 8.17
CA SER A 94 -10.02 6.05 8.57
C SER A 94 -9.50 5.67 9.97
N VAL A 95 -10.40 5.24 10.86
CA VAL A 95 -10.06 4.75 12.21
C VAL A 95 -9.18 3.50 12.15
N PHE A 96 -9.32 2.64 11.14
CA PHE A 96 -8.47 1.46 10.99
C PHE A 96 -7.04 1.79 10.55
N TYR A 97 -6.76 3.02 10.16
CA TYR A 97 -5.44 3.48 9.73
C TYR A 97 -4.90 4.65 10.55
N GLY A 98 -5.66 5.12 11.54
CA GLY A 98 -5.25 6.24 12.38
C GLY A 98 -4.98 7.54 11.61
N VAL A 99 -5.60 7.72 10.43
CA VAL A 99 -5.38 8.90 9.58
C VAL A 99 -6.54 9.87 9.60
N PRO A 100 -6.27 11.18 9.42
CA PRO A 100 -7.33 12.14 9.15
C PRO A 100 -7.93 11.90 7.77
N VAL A 101 -9.18 12.34 7.60
CA VAL A 101 -9.82 12.46 6.30
C VAL A 101 -9.01 13.43 5.42
N ASP A 102 -8.71 13.01 4.19
CA ASP A 102 -8.02 13.82 3.20
C ASP A 102 -8.55 13.50 1.80
N LYS A 103 -9.43 14.37 1.30
CA LYS A 103 -10.13 14.16 0.03
C LYS A 103 -9.17 14.07 -1.16
N GLU A 104 -8.09 14.85 -1.14
CA GLU A 104 -7.14 14.85 -2.25
C GLU A 104 -6.28 13.59 -2.22
N ARG A 105 -5.82 13.12 -1.04
CA ARG A 105 -5.18 11.79 -0.92
C ARG A 105 -6.08 10.68 -1.42
N SER A 106 -7.33 10.68 -0.97
CA SER A 106 -8.32 9.69 -1.40
C SER A 106 -8.49 9.70 -2.92
N ARG A 107 -8.58 10.88 -3.53
CA ARG A 107 -8.67 11.05 -4.99
C ARG A 107 -7.42 10.51 -5.70
N ARG A 108 -6.21 10.84 -5.22
CA ARG A 108 -4.96 10.38 -5.83
C ARG A 108 -4.82 8.86 -5.78
N TYR A 109 -5.07 8.23 -4.63
CA TYR A 109 -5.11 6.76 -4.57
C TYR A 109 -6.19 6.16 -5.46
N GLY A 110 -7.32 6.84 -5.66
CA GLY A 110 -8.35 6.42 -6.61
C GLY A 110 -7.89 6.39 -8.08
N ILE A 111 -7.09 7.37 -8.50
CA ILE A 111 -6.49 7.38 -9.84
C ILE A 111 -5.50 6.23 -9.98
N ILE A 112 -4.65 6.03 -8.97
CA ILE A 112 -3.64 4.96 -8.96
C ILE A 112 -4.32 3.59 -9.01
N ASP A 113 -5.33 3.36 -8.17
CA ASP A 113 -6.15 2.14 -8.14
C ASP A 113 -6.79 1.83 -9.50
N ASN A 114 -7.38 2.84 -10.13
CA ASN A 114 -7.95 2.70 -11.47
C ASN A 114 -6.87 2.28 -12.48
N TYR A 115 -5.71 2.95 -12.48
CA TYR A 115 -4.64 2.60 -13.42
C TYR A 115 -4.10 1.19 -13.18
N LEU A 116 -3.82 0.82 -11.92
CA LEU A 116 -3.35 -0.51 -11.52
C LEU A 116 -4.35 -1.63 -11.85
N SER A 117 -5.64 -1.31 -11.92
CA SER A 117 -6.71 -2.27 -12.22
C SER A 117 -6.99 -2.46 -13.70
N THR A 118 -6.89 -1.41 -14.51
CA THR A 118 -7.16 -1.49 -15.93
C THR A 118 -5.95 -1.88 -16.77
N HIS A 119 -4.72 -1.82 -16.22
CA HIS A 119 -3.47 -2.11 -16.94
C HIS A 119 -2.75 -3.35 -16.43
N SER A 120 -3.49 -4.41 -16.08
CA SER A 120 -2.93 -5.64 -15.52
C SER A 120 -1.92 -6.34 -16.44
N GLU A 121 -2.00 -6.10 -17.75
CA GLU A 121 -1.10 -6.58 -18.79
C GLU A 121 0.32 -6.00 -18.69
N LEU A 122 0.51 -4.86 -18.00
CA LEU A 122 1.82 -4.26 -17.75
C LEU A 122 2.55 -4.92 -16.57
N LYS A 123 1.98 -5.97 -15.97
CA LYS A 123 2.64 -6.73 -14.89
C LYS A 123 3.64 -7.73 -15.47
N PRO A 124 4.80 -7.94 -14.82
CA PRO A 124 5.16 -7.47 -13.49
C PRO A 124 5.68 -6.03 -13.38
N GLU A 125 5.97 -5.33 -14.47
CA GLU A 125 6.64 -4.02 -14.48
C GLU A 125 5.79 -2.86 -13.91
N LEU A 126 4.47 -3.06 -13.79
CA LEU A 126 3.49 -2.12 -13.25
C LEU A 126 3.70 -1.88 -11.74
N HIS A 127 4.69 -1.05 -11.42
CA HIS A 127 5.02 -0.57 -10.08
C HIS A 127 4.81 0.96 -10.01
N VAL A 128 4.72 1.49 -8.78
CA VAL A 128 4.54 2.93 -8.52
C VAL A 128 5.69 3.42 -7.62
N GLN A 129 6.92 3.43 -8.14
CA GLN A 129 8.12 3.74 -7.35
C GLN A 129 8.12 5.18 -6.80
N GLU A 130 7.45 6.08 -7.48
CA GLU A 130 7.27 7.49 -7.17
C GLU A 130 6.10 7.76 -6.21
N ILE A 131 5.51 6.73 -5.57
CA ILE A 131 4.31 6.91 -4.73
C ILE A 131 4.51 7.92 -3.60
N ASP A 132 5.71 8.02 -3.03
CA ASP A 132 6.02 9.00 -1.97
C ASP A 132 6.17 10.42 -2.54
N ASP A 133 6.45 10.57 -3.84
CA ASP A 133 6.48 11.86 -4.55
C ASP A 133 5.08 12.27 -5.04
N ILE A 134 4.13 11.34 -5.10
CA ILE A 134 2.73 11.61 -5.50
C ILE A 134 1.83 11.78 -4.27
N VAL A 135 1.94 10.89 -3.29
CA VAL A 135 1.08 10.84 -2.10
C VAL A 135 1.93 10.54 -0.85
N PRO A 136 2.86 11.42 -0.44
CA PRO A 136 3.71 11.20 0.74
C PRO A 136 2.83 11.07 1.99
N LEU A 137 2.98 10.02 2.80
CA LEU A 137 2.10 9.82 3.97
C LEU A 137 2.08 11.04 4.93
N PRO A 138 0.97 11.29 5.65
CA PRO A 138 0.90 12.33 6.68
C PRO A 138 2.06 12.21 7.69
N PRO A 139 2.55 13.33 8.25
CA PRO A 139 2.02 14.69 8.17
C PRO A 139 2.50 15.51 6.96
N ALA A 140 3.26 14.91 6.03
CA ALA A 140 3.78 15.64 4.88
C ALA A 140 2.64 16.25 4.04
N PRO A 141 2.79 17.49 3.51
CA PRO A 141 1.82 18.06 2.58
C PRO A 141 1.86 17.32 1.24
N LEU A 142 0.77 17.42 0.48
CA LEU A 142 0.75 16.88 -0.87
C LEU A 142 1.53 17.79 -1.84
N PRO A 143 2.45 17.24 -2.63
CA PRO A 143 3.12 17.99 -3.69
C PRO A 143 2.18 18.20 -4.87
N GLU A 144 2.56 19.09 -5.80
CA GLU A 144 1.89 19.19 -7.10
C GLU A 144 1.99 17.86 -7.85
N TRP A 145 0.88 17.43 -8.44
CA TRP A 145 0.83 16.22 -9.25
C TRP A 145 -0.18 16.40 -10.38
N ASP A 146 0.21 16.02 -11.59
CA ASP A 146 -0.59 16.20 -12.80
C ASP A 146 -1.51 15.00 -13.12
N GLY A 147 -1.53 14.00 -12.25
CA GLY A 147 -2.43 12.85 -12.38
C GLY A 147 -1.88 11.68 -13.19
N LYS A 148 -0.63 11.74 -13.67
CA LYS A 148 0.00 10.61 -14.39
C LYS A 148 1.07 9.91 -13.56
N LEU A 149 1.16 8.59 -13.73
CA LEU A 149 2.25 7.76 -13.22
C LEU A 149 3.46 7.77 -14.16
N ALA A 150 4.65 7.49 -13.65
CA ALA A 150 5.86 7.37 -14.45
C ALA A 150 5.74 6.23 -15.48
N ILE A 151 5.22 5.06 -15.07
CA ILE A 151 4.96 3.95 -15.98
C ILE A 151 3.92 4.31 -17.05
N GLN A 152 2.92 5.12 -16.70
CA GLN A 152 1.94 5.60 -17.65
C GLN A 152 2.58 6.49 -18.72
N ARG A 153 3.48 7.40 -18.35
CA ARG A 153 4.22 8.22 -19.32
C ARG A 153 5.09 7.40 -20.25
N PHE A 154 5.73 6.36 -19.70
CA PHE A 154 6.58 5.49 -20.50
C PHE A 154 5.79 4.78 -21.61
N VAL A 155 4.55 4.37 -21.32
CA VAL A 155 3.70 3.62 -22.26
C VAL A 155 2.90 4.55 -23.20
N GLU A 156 2.34 5.64 -22.67
CA GLU A 156 1.40 6.51 -23.39
C GLU A 156 2.04 7.81 -23.92
N GLY A 157 3.25 8.13 -23.48
CA GLY A 157 3.87 9.44 -23.68
C GLY A 157 3.43 10.48 -22.63
N ASP A 158 4.02 11.68 -22.73
CA ASP A 158 3.80 12.75 -21.77
C ASP A 158 2.36 13.30 -21.79
N ALA A 159 1.93 13.85 -20.66
CA ALA A 159 0.69 14.61 -20.62
C ALA A 159 0.82 15.86 -21.50
N PRO A 160 -0.23 16.23 -22.27
CA PRO A 160 -0.26 17.54 -22.90
C PRO A 160 -0.12 18.64 -21.84
N PRO A 161 0.51 19.79 -22.16
CA PRO A 161 0.58 20.91 -21.24
C PRO A 161 -0.84 21.30 -20.77
N LYS A 162 -0.98 21.64 -19.49
CA LYS A 162 -2.26 22.14 -18.95
C LYS A 162 -2.68 23.39 -19.74
N PRO A 163 -3.97 23.55 -20.11
CA PRO A 163 -4.44 24.79 -20.71
C PRO A 163 -4.16 25.96 -19.77
N ASP A 164 -3.74 27.10 -20.33
CA ASP A 164 -3.60 28.34 -19.55
C ASP A 164 -4.99 28.75 -18.99
N GLU A 165 -5.03 29.10 -17.70
CA GLU A 165 -6.23 29.63 -17.01
C GLU A 165 -6.57 31.06 -17.43
#